data_AF-A0A4R0HJ59-F1
#
_entry.id   AF-A0A4R0HJ59-F1
#
_cell.length_a   1.000
_cell.length_b   1.000
_cell.length_c   1.000
_cell.angle_alpha   90.00
_cell.angle_beta   90.00
_cell.angle_gamma   90.00
#
_symmetry.space_group_name_H-M   'P 1'
#
loop_
_entity.id
_entity.type
_entity.pdbx_description
1 polymer ?
#
loop_
_entity_poly.entity_id
_entity_poly.type
_entity_poly.pdbx_seq_one_letter_code
_entity_poly.pdbx_strand_id
1 'polypeptide(L)'
;MTETGSTEPDPHWSFDDERAFEAARNRIGAVIAAYSARIGVADDAGDDAEADRLADVSAGYEELRRGLSPDDKAEIARINAEFPELLARVRAGQQ
;
A
#
# COMPACT_ATOMS: atom_id res chain seq x y z
N MET A 1 30.85 -26.12 -34.56
CA MET A 1 30.05 -24.89 -34.68
C MET A 1 29.26 -24.77 -33.40
N THR A 2 29.76 -23.98 -32.45
CA THR A 2 29.11 -23.71 -31.17
C THR A 2 28.60 -22.29 -31.24
N GLU A 3 27.33 -22.11 -31.58
CA GLU A 3 26.66 -20.82 -31.38
C GLU A 3 25.96 -20.86 -30.03
N THR A 4 26.54 -20.06 -29.16
CA THR A 4 26.15 -19.72 -27.81
C THR A 4 24.68 -19.31 -27.74
N GLY A 5 23.93 -20.00 -26.86
CA GLY A 5 22.64 -19.53 -26.40
C GLY A 5 22.77 -18.12 -25.86
N SER A 6 22.04 -17.19 -26.49
CA SER A 6 21.76 -15.89 -25.91
C SER A 6 20.34 -15.99 -25.36
N THR A 7 20.24 -16.34 -24.09
CA THR A 7 19.01 -16.11 -23.32
C THR A 7 18.85 -14.60 -23.27
N GLU A 8 17.86 -14.06 -23.98
CA GLU A 8 17.49 -12.66 -23.91
C GLU A 8 17.33 -12.28 -22.42
N PRO A 9 17.90 -11.16 -21.96
CA PRO A 9 17.56 -10.66 -20.63
C PRO A 9 16.05 -10.44 -20.61
N ASP A 10 15.34 -11.13 -19.71
CA ASP A 10 13.92 -10.89 -19.41
C ASP A 10 13.64 -9.37 -19.35
N PRO A 11 12.45 -8.86 -19.68
CA PRO A 11 12.19 -7.42 -19.62
C PRO A 11 12.36 -6.93 -18.17
N HIS A 12 13.58 -6.45 -17.90
CA HIS A 12 14.22 -6.53 -16.60
C HIS A 12 13.69 -5.41 -15.72
N TRP A 13 13.03 -5.81 -14.63
CA TRP A 13 12.67 -4.94 -13.52
C TRP A 13 13.85 -4.02 -13.14
N SER A 14 13.66 -2.70 -13.27
CA SER A 14 14.73 -1.75 -12.93
C SER A 14 14.84 -1.54 -11.42
N PHE A 15 16.01 -1.10 -10.95
CA PHE A 15 16.18 -0.74 -9.53
C PHE A 15 15.23 0.40 -9.10
N ASP A 16 14.90 1.32 -10.00
CA ASP A 16 13.95 2.39 -9.70
C ASP A 16 12.52 1.88 -9.58
N ASP A 17 12.15 0.91 -10.41
CA ASP A 17 10.87 0.22 -10.31
C ASP A 17 10.73 -0.57 -8.99
N GLU A 18 11.80 -1.25 -8.56
CA GLU A 18 11.84 -1.98 -7.29
C GLU A 18 11.64 -1.03 -6.12
N ARG A 19 12.41 0.07 -6.11
CA ARG A 19 12.26 1.12 -5.10
C ARG A 19 10.86 1.72 -5.08
N ALA A 20 10.27 1.98 -6.25
CA ALA A 20 8.93 2.55 -6.35
C ALA A 20 7.86 1.60 -5.79
N PHE A 21 7.96 0.31 -6.10
CA PHE A 21 7.08 -0.73 -5.59
C PHE A 21 7.19 -0.91 -4.07
N GLU A 22 8.40 -1.02 -3.54
CA GLU A 22 8.63 -1.11 -2.09
C GLU A 22 8.09 0.12 -1.36
N ALA A 23 8.33 1.31 -1.92
CA ALA A 23 7.85 2.54 -1.34
C ALA A 23 6.30 2.62 -1.35
N ALA A 24 5.65 2.10 -2.39
CA ALA A 24 4.18 1.99 -2.44
C ALA A 24 3.66 1.03 -1.37
N ARG A 25 4.25 -0.16 -1.23
CA ARG A 25 3.89 -1.14 -0.18
C ARG A 25 4.06 -0.57 1.23
N ASN A 26 5.12 0.20 1.46
CA ASN A 26 5.37 0.85 2.75
C ASN A 26 4.34 1.94 3.05
N ARG A 27 3.94 2.73 2.03
CA ARG A 27 2.88 3.74 2.16
C ARG A 27 1.53 3.11 2.50
N ILE A 28 1.14 2.04 1.82
CA ILE A 28 -0.09 1.30 2.17
C ILE A 28 0.00 0.79 3.62
N GLY A 29 1.14 0.20 4.01
CA GLY A 29 1.36 -0.28 5.38
C GLY A 29 1.21 0.84 6.43
N ALA A 30 1.70 2.04 6.14
CA ALA A 30 1.56 3.19 7.04
C ALA A 30 0.10 3.64 7.18
N VAL A 31 -0.69 3.61 6.11
CA VAL A 31 -2.12 3.91 6.15
C VAL A 31 -2.87 2.87 6.99
N ILE A 32 -2.62 1.57 6.77
CA ILE A 32 -3.20 0.49 7.59
C ILE A 32 -2.90 0.71 9.07
N ALA A 33 -1.64 0.95 9.42
CA ALA A 33 -1.26 1.20 10.81
C ALA A 33 -1.95 2.44 11.42
N ALA A 34 -2.20 3.48 10.61
CA ALA A 34 -2.93 4.67 11.06
C ALA A 34 -4.42 4.35 11.32
N TYR A 35 -5.05 3.52 10.50
CA TYR A 35 -6.40 3.02 10.77
C TYR A 35 -6.42 2.13 12.03
N SER A 36 -5.48 1.19 12.18
CA SER A 36 -5.39 0.34 13.38
C SER A 36 -5.28 1.17 14.68
N ALA A 37 -4.49 2.25 14.66
CA ALA A 37 -4.39 3.14 15.80
C ALA A 37 -5.73 3.82 16.13
N ARG A 38 -6.52 4.20 15.11
CA ARG A 38 -7.84 4.82 15.31
C ARG A 38 -8.89 3.82 15.78
N ILE A 39 -8.84 2.59 15.29
CA ILE A 39 -9.68 1.50 15.77
C ILE A 39 -9.47 1.34 17.28
N GLY A 40 -8.22 1.26 17.74
CA GLY A 40 -7.92 1.19 19.17
C GLY A 40 -8.46 2.38 19.97
N VAL A 41 -8.44 3.60 19.42
CA VAL A 41 -9.04 4.78 20.07
C VAL A 41 -10.56 4.68 20.14
N ALA A 42 -11.23 4.15 19.12
CA ALA A 42 -12.68 3.94 19.11
C ALA A 42 -13.08 2.84 20.11
N ASP A 43 -12.35 1.72 20.14
CA ASP A 43 -12.54 0.62 21.09
C ASP A 43 -12.38 1.12 22.54
N ASP A 44 -11.33 1.89 22.83
CA ASP A 44 -11.09 2.47 24.16
C ASP A 44 -12.21 3.44 24.60
N ALA A 45 -12.89 4.07 23.63
CA ALA A 45 -14.03 4.94 23.85
C ALA A 45 -15.38 4.19 23.93
N GLY A 46 -15.39 2.89 23.63
CA GLY A 46 -16.62 2.07 23.52
C GLY A 46 -17.48 2.42 22.31
N ASP A 47 -16.89 2.95 21.24
CA ASP A 47 -17.57 3.24 19.98
C ASP A 47 -17.35 2.11 18.96
N ASP A 48 -17.96 0.96 19.25
CA ASP A 48 -17.85 -0.26 18.42
C ASP A 48 -18.26 0.01 16.96
N ALA A 49 -19.24 0.90 16.74
CA ALA A 49 -19.73 1.21 15.39
C ALA A 49 -18.74 2.04 14.56
N GLU A 50 -17.91 2.89 15.19
CA GLU A 50 -16.78 3.54 14.52
C GLU A 50 -15.61 2.57 14.32
N ALA A 51 -15.32 1.72 15.32
CA ALA A 51 -14.28 0.70 15.20
C ALA A 51 -14.53 -0.24 14.01
N ASP A 52 -15.74 -0.77 13.88
CA ASP A 52 -16.16 -1.63 12.75
C ASP A 52 -16.02 -0.90 11.41
N ARG A 53 -16.49 0.36 11.32
CA ARG A 53 -16.38 1.15 10.08
C ARG A 53 -14.93 1.40 9.69
N LEU A 54 -14.04 1.68 10.65
CA LEU A 54 -12.61 1.86 10.39
C LEU A 54 -11.94 0.53 10.00
N ALA A 55 -12.36 -0.59 10.59
CA ALA A 55 -11.87 -1.92 10.26
C ALA A 55 -12.22 -2.31 8.82
N ASP A 56 -13.46 -2.07 8.39
CA ASP A 56 -13.90 -2.31 7.01
C ASP A 56 -13.06 -1.52 5.99
N VAL A 57 -12.77 -0.25 6.27
CA VAL A 57 -11.92 0.58 5.42
C VAL A 57 -10.47 0.07 5.41
N SER A 58 -9.93 -0.29 6.58
CA SER A 58 -8.58 -0.85 6.69
C SER A 58 -8.42 -2.15 5.89
N ALA A 59 -9.44 -3.02 5.89
CA ALA A 59 -9.44 -4.28 5.15
C ALA A 59 -9.25 -4.04 3.63
N GLY A 60 -9.85 -2.99 3.07
CA GLY A 60 -9.64 -2.62 1.66
C GLY A 60 -8.18 -2.27 1.35
N TYR A 61 -7.46 -1.60 2.26
CA TYR A 61 -6.04 -1.33 2.09
C TYR A 61 -5.16 -2.56 2.30
N GLU A 62 -5.56 -3.50 3.16
CA GLU A 62 -4.89 -4.80 3.27
C GLU A 62 -5.02 -5.61 1.98
N GLU A 63 -6.21 -5.65 1.38
CA GLU A 63 -6.45 -6.27 0.09
C GLU A 63 -5.62 -5.61 -1.01
N LEU A 64 -5.61 -4.28 -1.07
CA LEU A 64 -4.74 -3.55 -1.99
C LEU A 64 -3.27 -3.94 -1.82
N ARG A 65 -2.77 -4.00 -0.58
CA ARG A 65 -1.38 -4.39 -0.30
C ARG A 65 -1.07 -5.83 -0.72
N ARG A 66 -2.02 -6.75 -0.54
CA ARG A 66 -1.89 -8.16 -0.95
C ARG A 66 -1.93 -8.31 -2.47
N GLY A 67 -2.75 -7.51 -3.15
CA GLY A 67 -2.96 -7.58 -4.60
C GLY A 67 -1.96 -6.75 -5.43
N LEU A 68 -1.21 -5.83 -4.82
CA LEU A 68 -0.30 -4.95 -5.56
C LEU A 68 0.81 -5.76 -6.23
N SER A 69 0.86 -5.71 -7.57
CA SER A 69 1.90 -6.32 -8.39
C SER A 69 3.03 -5.32 -8.69
N PRO A 70 4.30 -5.75 -8.79
CA PRO A 70 5.39 -4.90 -9.30
C PRO A 70 5.19 -4.46 -10.76
N ASP A 71 4.31 -5.14 -11.51
CA ASP A 71 3.97 -4.82 -12.90
C ASP A 71 2.93 -3.70 -13.03
N ASP A 72 2.18 -3.40 -11.95
CA ASP A 72 1.13 -2.38 -11.95
C ASP A 72 1.71 -0.97 -11.77
N LYS A 73 2.52 -0.51 -12.74
CA LYS A 73 3.24 0.76 -12.67
C LYS A 73 2.33 1.97 -12.42
N ALA A 74 1.14 1.97 -13.02
CA ALA A 74 0.17 3.04 -12.84
C ALA A 74 -0.35 3.10 -11.39
N GLU A 75 -0.63 1.94 -10.79
CA GLU A 75 -1.13 1.85 -9.42
C GLU A 75 -0.03 2.18 -8.41
N ILE A 76 1.19 1.69 -8.63
CA ILE A 76 2.38 2.05 -7.84
C ILE A 76 2.60 3.57 -7.86
N ALA A 77 2.53 4.20 -9.04
CA ALA A 77 2.70 5.65 -9.18
C ALA A 77 1.59 6.41 -8.44
N ARG A 78 0.33 5.98 -8.58
CA ARG A 78 -0.83 6.54 -7.89
C ARG A 78 -0.67 6.49 -6.37
N ILE A 79 -0.33 5.31 -5.83
CA ILE A 79 -0.09 5.11 -4.40
C ILE A 79 1.01 6.04 -3.91
N ASN A 80 2.13 6.11 -4.64
CA ASN A 80 3.26 6.94 -4.27
C ASN A 80 2.93 8.44 -4.23
N ALA A 81 2.01 8.89 -5.08
CA ALA A 81 1.55 10.28 -5.13
C ALA A 81 0.48 10.60 -4.07
N GLU A 82 -0.53 9.74 -3.90
CA GLU A 82 -1.75 10.06 -3.14
C GLU A 82 -1.68 9.63 -1.67
N PHE A 83 -0.99 8.54 -1.36
CA PHE A 83 -1.02 7.96 -0.01
C PHE A 83 -0.35 8.81 1.08
N PRO A 84 0.66 9.66 0.80
CA PRO A 84 1.16 10.59 1.81
C PRO A 84 0.09 11.54 2.34
N GLU A 85 -0.78 12.04 1.47
CA GLU A 85 -1.86 12.94 1.86
C GLU A 85 -2.98 12.18 2.58
N LEU A 86 -3.36 11.01 2.05
CA LEU A 86 -4.30 10.11 2.72
C LEU A 86 -3.84 9.78 4.15
N LEU A 87 -2.57 9.42 4.33
CA LEU A 87 -2.00 9.15 5.66
C LEU A 87 -2.14 10.34 6.61
N ALA A 88 -1.93 11.56 6.11
CA ALA A 88 -2.10 12.77 6.90
C ALA A 88 -3.56 12.97 7.33
N ARG A 89 -4.53 12.77 6.41
CA ARG A 89 -5.96 12.86 6.70
C ARG A 89 -6.41 11.82 7.72
N VAL A 90 -6.02 10.56 7.53
CA VAL A 90 -6.34 9.47 8.46
C VAL A 90 -5.83 9.80 9.86
N ARG A 91 -4.57 10.22 10.01
CA ARG A 91 -3.99 10.61 11.31
C ARG A 91 -4.68 11.82 11.94
N ALA A 92 -5.16 12.76 11.14
CA ALA A 92 -5.90 13.93 11.62
C ALA A 92 -7.35 13.62 12.03
N GLY A 93 -7.81 12.37 11.86
CA GLY A 93 -9.22 12.02 12.09
C GLY A 93 -10.15 12.47 10.96
N GLN A 94 -9.60 13.05 9.89
CA GLN A 94 -10.36 13.59 8.76
C GLN A 94 -10.64 12.46 7.77
N GLN A 95 -11.92 12.15 7.57
CA GLN A 95 -12.37 11.22 6.55
C GLN A 95 -12.71 11.99 5.28
#